data_AF-A0A9X3YHK2-F1
#
_entry.id   AF-A0A9X3YHK2-F1
#
_cell.length_a   1.000
_cell.length_b   1.000
_cell.length_c   1.000
_cell.angle_alpha   90.00
_cell.angle_beta   90.00
_cell.angle_gamma   90.00
#
_symmetry.space_group_name_H-M   'P 1'
#
loop_
_entity.id
_entity.type
_entity.pdbx_description
1 polymer ?
#
loop_
_entity_poly.entity_id
_entity_poly.type
_entity_poly.pdbx_seq_one_letter_code
_entity_poly.pdbx_strand_id
1 'polypeptide(L)'
;MKTIAILLALAAGAASAQAPAPLADVLGCADFDTLARPVLWHEGAAAQLADCKSLRREGSAELECRPRGKLDVLGLAASEFSLRESSDGSHTAHTVFKAGIDRVRAAAEKRRGGVFEPEGADGYVMRLPGPGERRLELGQREDGASELACVAAGPQAADATRAGADATHGALRGRVTFPTRPIPPMRVCAVPVGAARGGWCALTGEDIPGFTIGAIPPGEYYVLAWPERDNPNGFVVAYARALERCAPNQPGCAGGILERVYIRARQVRDGVDLTRTFTDLPPHLARPPDPR
;
A
#
# COMPACT_ATOMS: atom_id res chain seq x y z
N MET A 1 -72.79 20.57 -8.56
CA MET A 1 -71.56 19.82 -8.26
C MET A 1 -70.44 20.84 -8.10
N LYS A 2 -69.91 21.04 -6.88
CA LYS A 2 -68.84 22.02 -6.58
C LYS A 2 -67.52 21.27 -6.44
N THR A 3 -66.58 21.52 -7.33
CA THR A 3 -65.24 20.93 -7.33
C THR A 3 -64.35 21.73 -6.40
N ILE A 4 -63.86 21.09 -5.33
CA ILE A 4 -62.91 21.67 -4.37
C ILE A 4 -61.50 21.32 -4.86
N ALA A 5 -60.70 22.33 -5.21
CA ALA A 5 -59.30 22.18 -5.55
C ALA A 5 -58.45 22.21 -4.27
N ILE A 6 -57.79 21.10 -3.95
CA ILE A 6 -56.86 20.98 -2.83
C ILE A 6 -55.46 21.35 -3.36
N LEU A 7 -54.94 22.50 -2.92
CA LEU A 7 -53.53 22.86 -3.10
C LEU A 7 -52.68 22.11 -2.06
N LEU A 8 -51.91 21.11 -2.51
CA LEU A 8 -50.82 20.53 -1.74
C LEU A 8 -49.61 21.47 -1.80
N ALA A 9 -49.29 22.10 -0.67
CA ALA A 9 -48.02 22.80 -0.48
C ALA A 9 -46.89 21.79 -0.22
N LEU A 10 -46.07 21.54 -1.23
CA LEU A 10 -44.81 20.81 -1.09
C LEU A 10 -43.79 21.71 -0.39
N ALA A 11 -43.63 21.53 0.92
CA ALA A 11 -42.51 22.10 1.65
C ALA A 11 -41.22 21.38 1.19
N ALA A 12 -40.47 22.03 0.28
CA ALA A 12 -39.11 21.63 -0.03
C ALA A 12 -38.25 21.87 1.22
N GLY A 13 -38.07 20.84 2.04
CA GLY A 13 -37.09 20.84 3.11
C GLY A 13 -35.71 21.01 2.47
N ALA A 14 -35.16 22.22 2.56
CA ALA A 14 -33.75 22.46 2.28
C ALA A 14 -32.96 21.60 3.27
N ALA A 15 -32.55 20.41 2.82
CA ALA A 15 -31.58 19.60 3.52
C ALA A 15 -30.36 20.50 3.72
N SER A 16 -30.17 20.96 4.95
CA SER A 16 -28.97 21.68 5.35
C SER A 16 -27.85 20.67 5.12
N ALA A 17 -27.12 20.83 4.02
CA ALA A 17 -25.95 20.01 3.76
C ALA A 17 -25.04 20.15 4.98
N GLN A 18 -24.99 19.12 5.83
CA GLN A 18 -24.05 19.06 6.93
C GLN A 18 -22.69 19.38 6.32
N ALA A 19 -22.08 20.47 6.78
CA ALA A 19 -20.79 20.91 6.27
C ALA A 19 -19.82 19.71 6.31
N PRO A 20 -19.08 19.43 5.22
CA PRO A 20 -18.10 18.35 5.26
C PRO A 20 -17.17 18.63 6.45
N ALA A 21 -17.21 17.77 7.46
CA ALA A 21 -16.18 17.78 8.48
C ALA A 21 -14.87 17.43 7.77
N PRO A 22 -13.86 18.27 7.95
CA PRO A 22 -13.42 19.08 6.85
C PRO A 22 -12.11 18.53 6.34
N LEU A 23 -11.93 18.56 5.03
CA LEU A 23 -10.63 18.44 4.40
C LEU A 23 -9.52 19.19 5.20
N ALA A 24 -9.84 20.33 5.81
CA ALA A 24 -8.96 21.05 6.72
C ALA A 24 -8.44 20.25 7.94
N ASP A 25 -9.22 19.34 8.52
CA ASP A 25 -8.77 18.46 9.61
C ASP A 25 -7.85 17.37 9.08
N VAL A 26 -8.10 16.80 7.89
CA VAL A 26 -7.16 15.87 7.24
C VAL A 26 -5.83 16.57 6.95
N LEU A 27 -5.89 17.74 6.30
CA LEU A 27 -4.74 18.58 5.97
C LEU A 27 -4.00 19.11 7.21
N GLY A 28 -4.73 19.30 8.32
CA GLY A 28 -4.16 19.71 9.59
C GLY A 28 -3.66 18.57 10.46
N CYS A 29 -3.79 17.31 10.02
CA CYS A 29 -3.41 16.09 10.74
C CYS A 29 -4.29 15.76 11.97
N ALA A 30 -5.59 16.09 11.94
CA ALA A 30 -6.57 15.79 13.00
C ALA A 30 -7.27 14.46 12.80
N ASP A 31 -7.39 14.02 11.56
CA ASP A 31 -8.16 12.84 11.20
C ASP A 31 -7.31 11.91 10.34
N PHE A 32 -6.42 11.16 11.00
CA PHE A 32 -5.58 10.15 10.34
C PHE A 32 -6.39 8.96 9.83
N ASP A 33 -7.55 8.67 10.42
CA ASP A 33 -8.39 7.56 10.00
C ASP A 33 -9.08 7.88 8.66
N THR A 34 -9.48 9.14 8.47
CA THR A 34 -9.93 9.64 7.17
C THR A 34 -8.78 9.78 6.18
N LEU A 35 -7.59 10.22 6.60
CA LEU A 35 -6.39 10.26 5.73
C LEU A 35 -6.01 8.87 5.19
N ALA A 36 -6.16 7.82 6.00
CA ALA A 36 -5.83 6.45 5.60
C ALA A 36 -6.82 5.83 4.58
N ARG A 37 -7.78 6.61 4.07
CA ARG A 37 -8.70 6.18 3.01
C ARG A 37 -8.07 6.41 1.63
N PRO A 38 -8.43 5.59 0.62
CA PRO A 38 -7.89 5.75 -0.73
C PRO A 38 -8.09 7.17 -1.27
N VAL A 39 -7.11 7.70 -2.00
CA VAL A 39 -7.11 9.10 -2.49
C VAL A 39 -8.40 9.47 -3.25
N LEU A 40 -8.97 8.53 -4.01
CA LEU A 40 -10.22 8.73 -4.76
C LEU A 40 -11.42 9.07 -3.86
N TRP A 41 -11.38 8.64 -2.60
CA TRP A 41 -12.43 8.98 -1.63
C TRP A 41 -12.46 10.49 -1.33
N HIS A 42 -11.31 11.17 -1.47
CA HIS A 42 -11.17 12.59 -1.20
C HIS A 42 -11.49 13.47 -2.42
N GLU A 43 -11.50 12.94 -3.64
CA GLU A 43 -11.74 13.73 -4.87
C GLU A 43 -13.06 14.50 -4.80
N GLY A 44 -14.13 13.86 -4.32
CA GLY A 44 -15.45 14.51 -4.20
C GLY A 44 -15.48 15.66 -3.20
N ALA A 45 -14.80 15.51 -2.05
CA ALA A 45 -14.71 16.57 -1.04
C ALA A 45 -13.77 17.71 -1.46
N ALA A 46 -12.65 17.37 -2.08
CA ALA A 46 -11.66 18.35 -2.55
C ALA A 46 -12.18 19.17 -3.74
N ALA A 47 -12.89 18.56 -4.69
CA ALA A 47 -13.42 19.25 -5.88
C ALA A 47 -14.44 20.37 -5.57
N GLN A 48 -15.06 20.33 -4.39
CA GLN A 48 -15.96 21.39 -3.92
C GLN A 48 -15.20 22.65 -3.47
N LEU A 49 -13.97 22.49 -2.98
CA LEU A 49 -13.19 23.56 -2.34
C LEU A 49 -11.98 24.02 -3.16
N ALA A 50 -11.54 23.20 -4.11
CA ALA A 50 -10.29 23.37 -4.83
C ALA A 50 -10.40 22.93 -6.30
N ASP A 51 -9.49 23.45 -7.11
CA ASP A 51 -9.18 22.91 -8.42
C ASP A 51 -8.12 21.82 -8.25
N CYS A 52 -8.49 20.59 -8.58
CA CYS A 52 -7.66 19.41 -8.34
C CYS A 52 -7.29 18.68 -9.63
N LYS A 53 -6.09 18.08 -9.61
CA LYS A 53 -5.56 17.24 -10.68
C LYS A 53 -5.16 15.89 -10.10
N SER A 54 -5.77 14.83 -10.63
CA SER A 54 -5.45 13.45 -10.26
C SER A 54 -4.27 12.95 -11.10
N LEU A 55 -3.27 12.40 -10.43
CA LEU A 55 -2.06 11.82 -11.02
C LEU A 55 -1.95 10.36 -10.58
N ARG A 56 -1.76 9.45 -11.53
CA ARG A 56 -1.48 8.04 -11.24
C ARG A 56 -0.11 7.68 -11.79
N ARG A 57 0.73 7.10 -10.93
CA ARG A 57 2.03 6.53 -11.29
C ARG A 57 2.05 5.06 -10.88
N GLU A 58 3.04 4.32 -11.34
CA GLU A 58 3.16 2.89 -11.02
C GLU A 58 3.29 2.69 -9.50
N GLY A 59 2.20 2.19 -8.89
CA GLY A 59 2.12 1.96 -7.44
C GLY A 59 1.82 3.21 -6.60
N SER A 60 1.46 4.36 -7.17
CA SER A 60 1.02 5.50 -6.36
C SER A 60 -0.12 6.28 -7.02
N ALA A 61 -1.01 6.82 -6.18
CA ALA A 61 -2.04 7.77 -6.59
C ALA A 61 -1.80 9.09 -5.86
N GLU A 62 -1.98 10.21 -6.55
CA GLU A 62 -1.80 11.54 -5.99
C GLU A 62 -2.89 12.48 -6.49
N LEU A 63 -3.40 13.32 -5.61
CA LEU A 63 -4.36 14.37 -5.92
C LEU A 63 -3.73 15.71 -5.52
N GLU A 64 -3.32 16.50 -6.51
CA GLU A 64 -2.77 17.85 -6.31
C GLU A 64 -3.90 18.88 -6.41
N CYS A 65 -4.01 19.78 -5.44
CA CYS A 65 -5.13 20.73 -5.37
C CYS A 65 -4.68 22.14 -5.04
N ARG A 66 -5.38 23.12 -5.64
CA ARG A 66 -5.29 24.54 -5.30
C ARG A 66 -6.65 25.05 -4.80
N PRO A 67 -6.74 25.54 -3.55
CA PRO A 67 -7.99 26.10 -3.04
C PRO A 67 -8.52 27.25 -3.91
N ARG A 68 -9.83 27.26 -4.21
CA ARG A 68 -10.48 28.36 -4.96
C ARG A 68 -10.68 29.62 -4.12
N GLY A 69 -10.60 29.47 -2.80
CA GLY A 69 -10.76 30.55 -1.83
C GLY A 69 -9.90 30.29 -0.59
N LYS A 70 -10.14 31.03 0.48
CA LYS A 70 -9.40 30.84 1.74
C LYS A 70 -9.72 29.48 2.34
N LEU A 71 -8.75 28.57 2.33
CA LEU A 71 -8.79 27.30 3.06
C LEU A 71 -7.94 27.45 4.33
N ASP A 72 -8.60 27.45 5.49
CA ASP A 72 -7.93 27.59 6.78
C ASP A 72 -7.55 26.21 7.33
N VAL A 73 -6.26 26.00 7.54
CA VAL A 73 -5.67 24.78 8.10
C VAL A 73 -4.78 25.19 9.27
N LEU A 74 -5.05 24.67 10.47
CA LEU A 74 -4.35 25.06 11.70
C LEU A 74 -4.45 26.57 12.05
N GLY A 75 -5.47 27.30 11.57
CA GLY A 75 -5.54 28.76 11.74
C GLY A 75 -4.69 29.54 10.73
N LEU A 76 -4.16 28.87 9.70
CA LEU A 76 -3.31 29.44 8.66
C LEU A 76 -3.92 29.20 7.29
N ALA A 77 -3.74 30.14 6.35
CA ALA A 77 -4.23 29.97 4.99
C ALA A 77 -3.34 28.99 4.21
N ALA A 78 -3.91 27.86 3.81
CA ALA A 78 -3.29 26.93 2.89
C ALA A 78 -3.32 27.49 1.46
N SER A 79 -2.18 27.40 0.76
CA SER A 79 -2.03 27.88 -0.62
C SER A 79 -2.13 26.76 -1.65
N GLU A 80 -1.66 25.57 -1.29
CA GLU A 80 -1.69 24.35 -2.09
C GLU A 80 -1.81 23.17 -1.12
N PHE A 81 -2.37 22.06 -1.58
CA PHE A 81 -2.28 20.80 -0.85
C PHE A 81 -2.25 19.61 -1.81
N SER A 82 -1.68 18.49 -1.38
CA SER A 82 -1.81 17.22 -2.09
C SER A 82 -2.14 16.08 -1.14
N LEU A 83 -2.83 15.07 -1.67
CA LEU A 83 -3.10 13.80 -1.00
C LEU A 83 -2.46 12.69 -1.81
N ARG A 84 -1.63 11.88 -1.19
CA ARG A 84 -0.86 10.82 -1.85
C ARG A 84 -1.06 9.49 -1.17
N GLU A 85 -1.24 8.45 -1.96
CA GLU A 85 -1.19 7.05 -1.57
C GLU A 85 0.05 6.42 -2.25
N SER A 86 0.93 5.86 -1.43
CA SER A 86 2.17 5.24 -1.86
C SER A 86 2.03 3.74 -2.04
N SER A 87 3.00 3.10 -2.69
CA SER A 87 2.96 1.66 -2.99
C SER A 87 3.09 0.76 -1.76
N ASP A 88 3.56 1.32 -0.65
CA ASP A 88 3.61 0.67 0.66
C ASP A 88 2.29 0.84 1.45
N GLY A 89 1.27 1.43 0.82
CA GLY A 89 -0.03 1.74 1.41
C GLY A 89 0.00 2.93 2.37
N SER A 90 1.13 3.62 2.54
CA SER A 90 1.16 4.86 3.32
C SER A 90 0.35 5.95 2.61
N HIS A 91 -0.32 6.76 3.40
CA HIS A 91 -1.10 7.91 2.96
C HIS A 91 -0.45 9.18 3.50
N THR A 92 -0.31 10.18 2.66
CA THR A 92 0.31 11.45 3.02
C THR A 92 -0.56 12.62 2.58
N ALA A 93 -0.80 13.57 3.47
CA ALA A 93 -1.42 14.85 3.16
C ALA A 93 -0.39 15.96 3.29
N HIS A 94 0.01 16.58 2.17
CA HIS A 94 0.90 17.72 2.14
C HIS A 94 0.08 19.01 2.10
N THR A 95 0.43 19.99 2.92
CA THR A 95 -0.19 21.32 2.94
C THR A 95 0.88 22.39 2.90
N VAL A 96 0.75 23.34 1.97
CA VAL A 96 1.74 24.41 1.74
C VAL A 96 1.21 25.75 2.24
N PHE A 97 2.03 26.44 3.04
CA PHE A 97 1.72 27.71 3.68
C PHE A 97 2.72 28.80 3.31
N LYS A 98 2.24 30.01 3.05
CA LYS A 98 3.07 31.23 2.93
C LYS A 98 3.20 31.97 4.27
N ALA A 99 3.47 31.22 5.35
CA ALA A 99 3.41 31.72 6.72
C ALA A 99 4.75 31.68 7.49
N GLY A 100 5.79 31.07 6.92
CA GLY A 100 7.08 30.81 7.58
C GLY A 100 7.03 29.58 8.49
N ILE A 101 8.15 28.84 8.57
CA ILE A 101 8.18 27.50 9.16
C ILE A 101 7.88 27.54 10.67
N ASP A 102 8.39 28.54 11.37
CA ASP A 102 8.15 28.72 12.81
C ASP A 102 6.68 28.91 13.16
N ARG A 103 5.95 29.64 12.30
CA ARG A 103 4.53 29.90 12.53
C ARG A 103 3.69 28.65 12.28
N VAL A 104 4.04 27.87 11.26
CA VAL A 104 3.39 26.57 11.00
C VAL A 104 3.69 25.59 12.13
N ARG A 105 4.95 25.51 12.57
CA ARG A 105 5.37 24.69 13.72
C ARG A 105 4.54 25.00 14.96
N ALA A 106 4.54 26.26 15.39
CA ALA A 106 3.82 26.68 16.60
C ALA A 106 2.31 26.41 16.51
N ALA A 107 1.71 26.60 15.32
CA ALA A 107 0.30 26.31 15.10
C ALA A 107 0.00 24.80 15.21
N ALA A 108 0.85 23.96 14.62
CA ALA A 108 0.74 22.51 14.68
C ALA A 108 0.96 21.96 16.09
N GLU A 109 2.00 22.39 16.81
CA GLU A 109 2.26 22.00 18.22
C GLU A 109 1.09 22.35 19.12
N LYS A 110 0.58 23.58 19.01
CA LYS A 110 -0.59 24.03 19.76
C LYS A 110 -1.83 23.17 19.50
N ARG A 111 -2.05 22.76 18.24
CA ARG A 111 -3.24 22.00 17.86
C ARG A 111 -3.12 20.51 18.19
N ARG A 112 -1.91 19.94 18.13
CA ARG A 112 -1.65 18.50 18.24
C ARG A 112 -1.23 18.05 19.64
N GLY A 113 -0.73 18.96 20.48
CA GLY A 113 -0.29 18.62 21.83
C GLY A 113 1.02 17.83 21.85
N GLY A 114 1.96 18.18 20.97
CA GLY A 114 3.30 17.59 20.89
C GLY A 114 4.35 18.65 20.55
N VAL A 115 5.63 18.25 20.49
CA VAL A 115 6.75 19.12 20.12
C VAL A 115 7.44 18.54 18.90
N PHE A 116 7.81 19.42 17.96
CA PHE A 116 8.61 19.04 16.81
C PHE A 116 10.08 18.87 17.22
N GLU A 117 10.66 17.73 16.87
CA GLU A 117 12.09 17.45 16.99
C GLU A 117 12.79 17.80 15.67
N PRO A 118 13.98 18.43 15.68
CA PRO A 118 14.74 18.65 14.46
C PRO A 118 15.08 17.32 13.76
N GLU A 119 14.88 17.26 12.44
CA GLU A 119 15.24 16.12 11.59
C GLU A 119 15.97 16.63 10.35
N GLY A 120 17.30 16.44 10.31
CA GLY A 120 18.15 16.99 9.26
C GLY A 120 18.46 18.48 9.42
N ALA A 121 18.89 19.13 8.33
CA ALA A 121 19.32 20.54 8.36
C ALA A 121 18.14 21.54 8.42
N ASP A 122 17.04 21.23 7.73
CA ASP A 122 15.94 22.19 7.48
C ASP A 122 14.55 21.62 7.82
N GLY A 123 14.50 20.49 8.52
CA GLY A 123 13.27 19.73 8.77
C GLY A 123 12.97 19.52 10.25
N TYR A 124 11.71 19.23 10.53
CA TYR A 124 11.25 18.80 11.83
C TYR A 124 10.27 17.64 11.73
N VAL A 125 10.26 16.77 12.74
CA VAL A 125 9.31 15.66 12.87
C VAL A 125 8.61 15.68 14.22
N MET A 126 7.31 15.40 14.22
CA MET A 126 6.54 15.14 15.44
C MET A 126 5.88 13.78 15.31
N ARG A 127 6.24 12.84 16.18
CA ARG A 127 5.61 11.52 16.26
C ARG A 127 4.36 11.63 17.13
N LEU A 128 3.24 11.13 16.64
CA LEU A 128 1.98 11.15 17.36
C LEU A 128 1.70 9.80 18.04
N PRO A 129 1.06 9.80 19.22
CA PRO A 129 0.57 8.57 19.82
C PRO A 129 -0.57 7.98 18.98
N GLY A 130 -0.60 6.65 18.85
CA GLY A 130 -1.69 5.94 18.17
C GLY A 130 -1.24 4.66 17.47
N PRO A 131 -2.18 3.91 16.88
CA PRO A 131 -1.84 2.75 16.07
C PRO A 131 -1.17 3.18 14.75
N GLY A 132 -0.10 2.47 14.40
CA GLY A 132 0.70 2.73 13.20
C GLY A 132 1.72 3.86 13.37
N GLU A 133 2.55 4.06 12.35
CA GLU A 133 3.52 5.15 12.31
C GLU A 133 2.84 6.46 11.89
N ARG A 134 2.11 7.11 12.81
CA ARG A 134 1.52 8.43 12.60
C ARG A 134 2.55 9.51 12.93
N ARG A 135 2.87 10.38 11.98
CA ARG A 135 3.79 11.49 12.21
C ARG A 135 3.47 12.72 11.37
N LEU A 136 3.97 13.86 11.83
CA LEU A 136 3.97 15.12 11.10
C LEU A 136 5.41 15.41 10.69
N GLU A 137 5.61 15.77 9.45
CA GLU A 137 6.89 16.25 8.92
C GLU A 137 6.69 17.71 8.52
N LEU A 138 7.61 18.58 8.90
CA LEU A 138 7.56 20.01 8.61
C LEU A 138 8.88 20.42 7.96
N GLY A 139 8.80 21.11 6.83
CA GLY A 139 9.97 21.60 6.11
C GLY A 139 9.73 22.94 5.43
N GLN A 140 10.77 23.42 4.74
CA GLN A 140 10.71 24.62 3.90
C GLN A 140 11.07 24.26 2.46
N ARG A 141 10.26 24.73 1.51
CA ARG A 141 10.51 24.62 0.08
C ARG A 141 11.57 25.62 -0.36
N GLU A 142 12.16 25.39 -1.54
CA GLU A 142 13.13 26.32 -2.16
C GLU A 142 12.56 27.72 -2.40
N ASP A 143 11.25 27.84 -2.59
CA ASP A 143 10.54 29.13 -2.74
C ASP A 143 10.23 29.82 -1.40
N GLY A 144 10.73 29.27 -0.29
CA GLY A 144 10.53 29.79 1.06
C GLY A 144 9.18 29.44 1.68
N ALA A 145 8.26 28.79 0.95
CA ALA A 145 7.00 28.32 1.51
C ALA A 145 7.23 27.19 2.51
N SER A 146 6.40 27.14 3.55
CA SER A 146 6.48 26.10 4.57
C SER A 146 5.54 24.96 4.22
N GLU A 147 5.96 23.73 4.44
CA GLU A 147 5.21 22.54 4.07
C GLU A 147 5.02 21.65 5.28
N LEU A 148 3.76 21.29 5.55
CA LEU A 148 3.40 20.30 6.56
C LEU A 148 2.89 19.04 5.87
N ALA A 149 3.50 17.90 6.17
CA ALA A 149 3.03 16.59 5.74
C ALA A 149 2.48 15.78 6.93
N CYS A 150 1.23 15.35 6.82
CA CYS A 150 0.64 14.36 7.71
C CYS A 150 0.89 12.98 7.11
N VAL A 151 1.61 12.10 7.81
CA VAL A 151 1.93 10.74 7.32
C VAL A 151 1.16 9.72 8.15
N ALA A 152 0.27 8.98 7.48
CA ALA A 152 -0.44 7.83 8.02
C ALA A 152 0.10 6.55 7.37
N ALA A 153 0.67 5.66 8.18
CA ALA A 153 0.88 4.30 7.73
C ALA A 153 -0.49 3.66 7.42
N GLY A 154 -0.67 3.12 6.22
CA GLY A 154 -1.91 2.41 5.88
C GLY A 154 -2.03 1.09 6.65
N PRO A 155 -3.23 0.48 6.69
CA PRO A 155 -3.42 -0.85 7.27
C PRO A 155 -2.47 -1.90 6.65
N GLN A 156 -2.13 -1.72 5.38
CA GLN A 156 -1.12 -2.54 4.70
C GLN A 156 0.26 -2.47 5.34
N ALA A 157 0.66 -1.35 5.96
CA ALA A 157 1.97 -1.22 6.59
C ALA A 157 2.06 -2.06 7.88
N ALA A 158 1.02 -2.08 8.71
CA ALA A 158 0.99 -2.95 9.88
C ALA A 158 0.97 -4.44 9.47
N ASP A 159 0.22 -4.77 8.41
CA ASP A 159 0.24 -6.10 7.80
C ASP A 159 1.59 -6.44 7.18
N ALA A 160 2.30 -5.44 6.65
CA ALA A 160 3.64 -5.56 6.12
C ALA A 160 4.65 -5.88 7.20
N THR A 161 4.64 -5.13 8.30
CA THR A 161 5.49 -5.42 9.46
C THR A 161 5.21 -6.82 10.00
N ARG A 162 3.94 -7.23 10.12
CA ARG A 162 3.57 -8.60 10.55
C ARG A 162 4.03 -9.67 9.56
N ALA A 163 4.06 -9.35 8.26
CA ALA A 163 4.58 -10.22 7.22
C ALA A 163 6.12 -10.23 7.15
N GLY A 164 6.82 -9.42 7.97
CA GLY A 164 8.28 -9.32 7.98
C GLY A 164 8.86 -8.35 6.95
N ALA A 165 8.07 -7.44 6.40
CA ALA A 165 8.57 -6.32 5.61
C ALA A 165 8.97 -5.15 6.52
N ASP A 166 10.10 -4.50 6.23
CA ASP A 166 10.66 -3.40 7.00
C ASP A 166 11.38 -2.38 6.08
N ALA A 167 12.12 -1.42 6.64
CA ALA A 167 12.83 -0.40 5.86
C ALA A 167 13.86 -0.94 4.85
N THR A 168 14.31 -2.17 5.02
CA THR A 168 15.34 -2.86 4.24
C THR A 168 14.85 -4.13 3.55
N HIS A 169 13.65 -4.62 3.89
CA HIS A 169 13.10 -5.87 3.40
C HIS A 169 11.63 -5.73 2.97
N GLY A 170 11.22 -6.53 2.00
CA GLY A 170 9.82 -6.78 1.68
C GLY A 170 9.36 -8.16 2.17
N ALA A 171 8.12 -8.49 1.82
CA ALA A 171 7.51 -9.77 2.09
C ALA A 171 6.70 -10.25 0.87
N LEU A 172 6.46 -11.56 0.79
CA LEU A 172 5.63 -12.21 -0.21
C LEU A 172 4.46 -12.92 0.44
N ARG A 173 3.28 -12.84 -0.19
CA ARG A 173 2.10 -13.60 0.22
C ARG A 173 1.40 -14.19 -0.98
N GLY A 174 0.93 -15.43 -0.83
CA GLY A 174 0.25 -16.13 -1.91
C GLY A 174 -0.36 -17.45 -1.46
N ARG A 175 -0.78 -18.24 -2.44
CA ARG A 175 -1.35 -19.58 -2.24
C ARG A 175 -0.67 -20.63 -3.10
N VAL A 176 -0.64 -21.86 -2.59
CA VAL A 176 -0.15 -23.05 -3.29
C VAL A 176 -1.33 -23.88 -3.76
N THR A 177 -1.33 -24.27 -5.03
CA THR A 177 -2.19 -25.33 -5.57
C THR A 177 -1.32 -26.53 -5.92
N PHE A 178 -1.72 -27.72 -5.48
CA PHE A 178 -0.99 -28.95 -5.74
C PHE A 178 -1.87 -29.98 -6.48
N PRO A 179 -1.32 -30.83 -7.36
CA PRO A 179 -2.12 -31.78 -8.16
C PRO A 179 -2.87 -32.85 -7.35
N THR A 180 -2.42 -33.14 -6.13
CA THR A 180 -3.02 -34.13 -5.24
C THR A 180 -3.60 -33.47 -3.98
N ARG A 181 -4.56 -34.15 -3.35
CA ARG A 181 -5.12 -33.78 -2.05
C ARG A 181 -4.94 -34.90 -1.03
N PRO A 182 -4.69 -34.59 0.25
CA PRO A 182 -4.45 -33.24 0.80
C PRO A 182 -3.17 -32.60 0.23
N ILE A 183 -3.06 -31.27 0.26
CA ILE A 183 -1.80 -30.61 -0.12
C ILE A 183 -0.75 -31.03 0.93
N PRO A 184 0.38 -31.65 0.55
CA PRO A 184 1.40 -32.01 1.54
C PRO A 184 2.00 -30.74 2.17
N PRO A 185 2.64 -30.81 3.35
CA PRO A 185 3.45 -29.71 3.85
C PRO A 185 4.45 -29.27 2.79
N MET A 186 4.45 -27.97 2.45
CA MET A 186 5.29 -27.42 1.40
C MET A 186 6.36 -26.51 2.00
N ARG A 187 7.57 -26.55 1.43
CA ARG A 187 8.54 -25.47 1.58
C ARG A 187 8.41 -24.54 0.40
N VAL A 188 7.97 -23.31 0.66
CA VAL A 188 7.80 -22.26 -0.34
C VAL A 188 9.00 -21.32 -0.23
N CYS A 189 9.75 -21.10 -1.31
CA CYS A 189 10.89 -20.20 -1.29
C CYS A 189 10.84 -19.14 -2.39
N ALA A 190 11.33 -17.95 -2.05
CA ALA A 190 11.74 -16.91 -2.97
C ALA A 190 13.24 -17.09 -3.28
N VAL A 191 13.55 -17.42 -4.54
CA VAL A 191 14.90 -17.68 -5.04
C VAL A 191 15.36 -16.50 -5.90
N PRO A 192 16.47 -15.81 -5.58
CA PRO A 192 16.93 -14.69 -6.40
C PRO A 192 17.23 -15.12 -7.83
N VAL A 193 16.80 -14.30 -8.79
CA VAL A 193 17.12 -14.52 -10.20
C VAL A 193 18.64 -14.42 -10.39
N GLY A 194 19.26 -15.49 -10.91
CA GLY A 194 20.70 -15.57 -11.18
C GLY A 194 21.57 -16.01 -10.00
N ALA A 195 21.01 -16.24 -8.81
CA ALA A 195 21.78 -16.80 -7.71
C ALA A 195 21.90 -18.33 -7.84
N ALA A 196 23.12 -18.86 -7.65
CA ALA A 196 23.35 -20.29 -7.68
C ALA A 196 22.84 -21.01 -6.43
N ARG A 197 22.72 -20.32 -5.28
CA ARG A 197 22.34 -20.90 -3.99
C ARG A 197 21.63 -19.92 -3.05
N GLY A 198 20.76 -20.50 -2.23
CA GLY A 198 20.09 -19.85 -1.11
C GLY A 198 18.79 -19.14 -1.50
N GLY A 199 17.86 -19.07 -0.57
CA GLY A 199 16.59 -18.38 -0.74
C GLY A 199 15.90 -18.10 0.59
N TRP A 200 14.84 -17.32 0.54
CA TRP A 200 14.00 -17.02 1.70
C TRP A 200 12.81 -17.96 1.66
N CYS A 201 12.63 -18.76 2.71
CA CYS A 201 11.66 -19.85 2.70
C CYS A 201 10.66 -19.74 3.84
N ALA A 202 9.45 -20.23 3.60
CA ALA A 202 8.43 -20.49 4.61
C ALA A 202 7.92 -21.92 4.47
N LEU A 203 7.45 -22.50 5.57
CA LEU A 203 6.81 -23.82 5.58
C LEU A 203 5.30 -23.66 5.66
N THR A 204 4.56 -24.45 4.90
CA THR A 204 3.11 -24.63 5.05
C THR A 204 2.81 -25.91 5.81
N GLY A 205 1.66 -25.93 6.50
CA GLY A 205 1.11 -27.17 7.05
C GLY A 205 0.44 -28.04 5.98
N GLU A 206 0.03 -29.24 6.38
CA GLU A 206 -0.79 -30.11 5.54
C GLU A 206 -2.15 -29.47 5.26
N ASP A 207 -2.54 -29.48 3.99
CA ASP A 207 -3.74 -28.84 3.43
C ASP A 207 -3.88 -27.34 3.74
N ILE A 208 -2.77 -26.66 4.10
CA ILE A 208 -2.71 -25.21 4.27
C ILE A 208 -2.17 -24.58 2.98
N PRO A 209 -3.02 -23.98 2.13
CA PRO A 209 -2.58 -23.45 0.85
C PRO A 209 -1.86 -22.10 0.99
N GLY A 210 -2.14 -21.32 2.05
CA GLY A 210 -1.59 -19.98 2.21
C GLY A 210 -0.15 -19.98 2.72
N PHE A 211 0.67 -19.06 2.22
CA PHE A 211 2.02 -18.84 2.73
C PHE A 211 2.34 -17.34 2.86
N THR A 212 3.30 -17.03 3.73
CA THR A 212 3.94 -15.70 3.82
C THR A 212 5.44 -15.88 4.01
N ILE A 213 6.24 -15.25 3.17
CA ILE A 213 7.71 -15.22 3.27
C ILE A 213 8.10 -13.78 3.60
N GLY A 214 8.68 -13.57 4.79
CA GLY A 214 9.14 -12.26 5.24
C GLY A 214 10.63 -12.03 5.05
N ALA A 215 11.10 -10.85 5.45
CA ALA A 215 12.51 -10.47 5.50
C ALA A 215 13.27 -10.68 4.17
N ILE A 216 12.59 -10.46 3.04
CA ILE A 216 13.16 -10.65 1.70
C ILE A 216 13.82 -9.34 1.25
N PRO A 217 15.11 -9.30 0.92
CA PRO A 217 15.74 -8.11 0.37
C PRO A 217 15.06 -7.65 -0.94
N PRO A 218 15.16 -6.37 -1.30
CA PRO A 218 14.69 -5.89 -2.59
C PRO A 218 15.40 -6.58 -3.75
N GLY A 219 14.66 -6.96 -4.80
CA GLY A 219 15.22 -7.64 -5.96
C GLY A 219 14.21 -8.45 -6.78
N GLU A 220 14.71 -9.20 -7.74
CA GLU A 220 13.92 -10.12 -8.59
C GLU A 220 14.04 -11.56 -8.10
N TYR A 221 12.90 -12.25 -8.00
CA TYR A 221 12.82 -13.60 -7.47
C TYR A 221 11.96 -14.51 -8.33
N TYR A 222 12.31 -15.80 -8.37
CA TYR A 222 11.37 -16.87 -8.70
C TYR A 222 10.76 -17.41 -7.40
N VAL A 223 9.46 -17.71 -7.42
CA VAL A 223 8.77 -18.27 -6.26
C VAL A 223 8.32 -19.69 -6.58
N LEU A 224 8.82 -20.65 -5.82
CA LEU A 224 8.59 -22.08 -6.01
C LEU A 224 8.24 -22.73 -4.68
N ALA A 225 7.58 -23.89 -4.73
CA ALA A 225 7.31 -24.72 -3.58
C ALA A 225 7.57 -26.21 -3.87
N TRP A 226 8.20 -26.86 -2.90
CA TRP A 226 8.52 -28.28 -2.91
C TRP A 226 7.79 -28.99 -1.77
N PRO A 227 7.21 -30.18 -2.00
CA PRO A 227 6.72 -31.01 -0.90
C PRO A 227 7.85 -31.42 0.05
N GLU A 228 7.66 -31.27 1.36
CA GLU A 228 8.65 -31.67 2.38
C GLU A 228 8.68 -33.21 2.59
N ARG A 229 7.63 -33.91 2.16
CA ARG A 229 7.51 -35.37 2.24
C ARG A 229 6.84 -35.91 0.98
N ASP A 230 7.19 -37.15 0.64
CA ASP A 230 6.53 -37.95 -0.41
C ASP A 230 6.38 -37.21 -1.75
N ASN A 231 7.51 -37.03 -2.44
CA ASN A 231 7.55 -36.45 -3.79
C ASN A 231 8.16 -37.40 -4.83
N PRO A 232 7.62 -38.62 -5.02
CA PRO A 232 8.20 -39.61 -5.93
C PRO A 232 8.18 -39.16 -7.39
N ASN A 233 7.25 -38.25 -7.73
CA ASN A 233 7.09 -37.70 -9.08
C ASN A 233 7.96 -36.45 -9.32
N GLY A 234 8.70 -35.98 -8.31
CA GLY A 234 9.56 -34.79 -8.44
C GLY A 234 8.79 -33.51 -8.76
N PHE A 235 7.54 -33.38 -8.30
CA PHE A 235 6.72 -32.20 -8.53
C PHE A 235 7.26 -30.99 -7.77
N VAL A 236 7.35 -29.88 -8.50
CA VAL A 236 7.60 -28.53 -7.97
C VAL A 236 6.49 -27.63 -8.46
N VAL A 237 5.90 -26.82 -7.60
CA VAL A 237 4.89 -25.83 -8.02
C VAL A 237 5.47 -24.44 -7.99
N ALA A 238 5.14 -23.58 -8.95
CA ALA A 238 5.75 -22.27 -9.06
C ALA A 238 4.79 -21.19 -9.54
N TYR A 239 5.20 -19.93 -9.29
CA TYR A 239 4.57 -18.75 -9.84
C TYR A 239 5.01 -18.63 -11.31
N ALA A 240 4.07 -18.90 -12.20
CA ALA A 240 4.35 -19.00 -13.63
C ALA A 240 3.10 -18.76 -14.45
N ARG A 241 3.29 -18.19 -15.63
CA ARG A 241 2.25 -18.09 -16.65
C ARG A 241 2.20 -19.34 -17.52
N ALA A 242 1.02 -19.62 -18.07
CA ALA A 242 0.85 -20.70 -19.03
C ALA A 242 1.66 -20.43 -20.31
N LEU A 243 2.12 -21.50 -20.97
CA LEU A 243 2.62 -21.42 -22.34
C LEU A 243 1.44 -21.16 -23.28
N GLU A 244 1.49 -20.07 -24.05
CA GLU A 244 0.36 -19.55 -24.86
C GLU A 244 -0.12 -20.48 -26.00
N ARG A 245 0.48 -21.66 -26.17
CA ARG A 245 0.16 -22.62 -27.24
C ARG A 245 0.26 -24.08 -26.81
N CYS A 246 0.00 -24.34 -25.54
CA CYS A 246 0.07 -25.69 -25.01
C CYS A 246 -1.33 -26.27 -24.80
N ALA A 247 -1.65 -27.32 -25.55
CA ALA A 247 -2.82 -28.13 -25.26
C ALA A 247 -2.59 -28.94 -23.97
N PRO A 248 -3.62 -29.20 -23.15
CA PRO A 248 -3.52 -30.12 -22.03
C PRO A 248 -2.89 -31.46 -22.48
N ASN A 249 -1.88 -31.93 -21.74
CA ASN A 249 -1.15 -33.19 -21.98
C ASN A 249 -0.26 -33.25 -23.23
N GLN A 250 0.03 -32.13 -23.90
CA GLN A 250 1.01 -32.13 -24.98
C GLN A 250 2.43 -32.39 -24.43
N PRO A 251 3.22 -33.32 -24.99
CA PRO A 251 4.62 -33.53 -24.58
C PRO A 251 5.44 -32.24 -24.74
N GLY A 252 6.25 -31.88 -23.74
CA GLY A 252 7.00 -30.62 -23.70
C GLY A 252 6.17 -29.39 -23.30
N CYS A 253 4.87 -29.56 -23.05
CA CYS A 253 3.96 -28.53 -22.53
C CYS A 253 3.65 -28.71 -21.04
N ALA A 254 4.39 -29.56 -20.34
CA ALA A 254 4.35 -29.64 -18.89
C ALA A 254 5.05 -28.41 -18.30
N GLY A 255 4.42 -27.76 -17.31
CA GLY A 255 4.96 -26.56 -16.67
C GLY A 255 4.38 -25.25 -17.20
N GLY A 256 5.22 -24.22 -17.25
CA GLY A 256 4.89 -22.85 -17.62
C GLY A 256 6.15 -22.02 -17.78
N ILE A 257 5.99 -20.71 -18.00
CA ILE A 257 7.12 -19.77 -17.97
C ILE A 257 7.17 -19.19 -16.56
N LEU A 258 8.27 -19.45 -15.84
CA LEU A 258 8.49 -18.86 -14.52
C LEU A 258 8.41 -17.34 -14.62
N GLU A 259 7.55 -16.75 -13.80
CA GLU A 259 7.39 -15.30 -13.74
C GLU A 259 8.29 -14.74 -12.63
N ARG A 260 8.93 -13.61 -12.94
CA ARG A 260 9.74 -12.90 -11.97
C ARG A 260 8.82 -12.09 -11.08
N VAL A 261 9.09 -12.15 -9.79
CA VAL A 261 8.43 -11.30 -8.80
C VAL A 261 9.44 -10.27 -8.32
N TYR A 262 9.07 -9.00 -8.44
CA TYR A 262 9.89 -7.90 -7.95
C TYR A 262 9.46 -7.54 -6.52
N ILE A 263 10.42 -7.54 -5.60
CA ILE A 263 10.22 -7.18 -4.19
C ILE A 263 10.86 -5.83 -3.93
N ARG A 264 10.12 -4.94 -3.26
CA ARG A 264 10.63 -3.67 -2.73
C ARG A 264 10.66 -3.73 -1.21
N ALA A 265 11.54 -2.93 -0.59
CA ALA A 265 11.51 -2.73 0.85
C ALA A 265 10.16 -2.13 1.28
N ARG A 266 9.70 -2.46 2.49
CA ARG A 266 8.41 -2.05 3.07
C ARG A 266 7.17 -2.55 2.32
N GLN A 267 7.33 -3.41 1.32
CA GLN A 267 6.22 -3.90 0.51
C GLN A 267 5.86 -5.34 0.89
N VAL A 268 4.55 -5.62 1.01
CA VAL A 268 4.04 -7.00 0.85
C VAL A 268 3.59 -7.17 -0.57
N ARG A 269 4.19 -8.13 -1.27
CA ARG A 269 3.74 -8.55 -2.59
C ARG A 269 2.72 -9.68 -2.43
N ASP A 270 1.44 -9.32 -2.46
CA ASP A 270 0.33 -10.27 -2.49
C ASP A 270 0.09 -10.84 -3.91
N GLY A 271 -0.75 -11.88 -4.00
CA GLY A 271 -1.24 -12.44 -5.27
C GLY A 271 -0.25 -13.36 -5.98
N VAL A 272 0.74 -13.88 -5.25
CA VAL A 272 1.75 -14.80 -5.80
C VAL A 272 1.25 -16.24 -5.70
N ASP A 273 0.30 -16.59 -6.56
CA ASP A 273 -0.35 -17.90 -6.53
C ASP A 273 0.43 -18.94 -7.36
N LEU A 274 0.94 -19.99 -6.69
CA LEU A 274 1.71 -21.07 -7.29
C LEU A 274 0.75 -22.12 -7.85
N THR A 275 0.41 -22.00 -9.13
CA THR A 275 -0.62 -22.82 -9.78
C THR A 275 -0.08 -23.75 -10.86
N ARG A 276 1.21 -23.64 -11.21
CA ARG A 276 1.84 -24.43 -12.27
C ARG A 276 2.77 -25.46 -11.68
N THR A 277 2.60 -26.71 -12.11
CA THR A 277 3.43 -27.84 -11.69
C THR A 277 4.51 -28.11 -12.73
N PHE A 278 5.72 -28.32 -12.27
CA PHE A 278 6.92 -28.64 -13.04
C PHE A 278 7.48 -29.97 -12.56
N THR A 279 7.98 -30.77 -13.50
CA THR A 279 8.80 -31.98 -13.24
C THR A 279 10.21 -31.85 -13.80
N ASP A 280 10.46 -30.80 -14.58
CA ASP A 280 11.75 -30.49 -15.17
C ASP A 280 12.01 -28.99 -14.98
N LEU A 281 13.05 -28.68 -14.21
CA LEU A 281 13.50 -27.34 -13.86
C LEU A 281 15.02 -27.29 -14.01
N PRO A 282 15.60 -26.10 -14.28
CA PRO A 282 17.05 -25.95 -14.22
C PRO A 282 17.63 -26.55 -12.93
N PRO A 283 18.81 -27.19 -12.95
CA PRO A 283 19.33 -27.94 -11.80
C PRO A 283 19.38 -27.16 -10.47
N HIS A 284 19.58 -25.84 -10.53
CA HIS A 284 19.62 -24.97 -9.36
C HIS A 284 18.22 -24.66 -8.74
N LEU A 285 17.14 -24.96 -9.46
CA LEU A 285 15.74 -24.83 -9.01
C LEU A 285 15.04 -26.18 -8.81
N ALA A 286 15.66 -27.28 -9.24
CA ALA A 286 15.11 -28.63 -9.11
C ALA A 286 15.01 -29.10 -7.66
N ARG A 287 15.72 -28.45 -6.74
CA ARG A 287 15.71 -28.74 -5.29
C ARG A 287 15.46 -27.46 -4.50
N PRO A 288 14.86 -27.56 -3.31
CA PRO A 288 14.73 -26.40 -2.45
C PRO A 288 16.11 -25.81 -2.13
N PRO A 289 16.27 -24.48 -2.18
CA PRO A 289 17.51 -23.85 -1.78
C PRO A 289 17.74 -23.99 -0.27
N ASP A 290 18.98 -23.80 0.16
CA ASP A 290 19.29 -23.63 1.58
C ASP A 290 18.58 -22.36 2.09
N PRO A 291 17.82 -22.44 3.20
CA PRO A 291 17.19 -21.26 3.78
C PRO A 291 18.26 -20.28 4.26
N ARG A 292 18.08 -18.99 3.96
CA ARG A 292 18.91 -17.89 4.44
C ARG A 292 18.34 -17.26 5.71
#